data_AF-X8DQ52-F1
#
_entry.id   AF-X8DQ52-F1
#
_cell.length_a   1.000
_cell.length_b   1.000
_cell.length_c   1.000
_cell.angle_alpha   90.00
_cell.angle_beta   90.00
_cell.angle_gamma   90.00
#
_symmetry.space_group_name_H-M   'P 1'
#
loop_
_entity.id
_entity.type
_entity.pdbx_description
1 polymer ?
#
loop_
_entity_poly.entity_id
_entity_poly.type
_entity_poly.pdbx_seq_one_letter_code
_entity_poly.pdbx_strand_id
1 'polypeptide(L)'
;MFTAAPTKELLRQTVTTIRRELELAGRDPYSAKIFNLTTVVTGENSEAAHAKHAELLSYGSAEGALVFMSGWMGVDLARYGLDEPIGNVDSNAILSAVAAFQAATADGREWKVRDIAEWGEIGGMGPRVVGSGTEVADILQEWVEETDVDGFNLAYAITPGTFEDFIEYVVPVLTARGAYQSSYTPGTLRHKLLGHGDRLPEEHRGAKYRIGGPLSTIIDRPSTVPSSSGSTAPAPASGR
;
A
#
# COMPACT_ATOMS: atom_id res chain seq x y z
N MET A 1 6.34 -3.50 0.33
CA MET A 1 6.18 -2.89 -1.01
C MET A 1 4.75 -2.51 -1.18
N PHE A 2 4.51 -1.42 -1.90
CA PHE A 2 3.18 -0.86 -2.08
C PHE A 2 2.87 -0.79 -3.57
N THR A 3 1.68 -1.24 -3.93
CA THR A 3 1.18 -1.31 -5.30
C THR A 3 -0.21 -0.69 -5.35
N ALA A 4 -0.65 -0.29 -6.54
CA ALA A 4 -2.00 0.24 -6.77
C ALA A 4 -2.54 -0.36 -8.08
N ALA A 5 -2.60 -1.69 -8.13
CA ALA A 5 -3.11 -2.42 -9.28
C ALA A 5 -4.65 -2.44 -9.21
N PRO A 6 -5.37 -1.95 -10.25
CA PRO A 6 -6.82 -1.84 -10.24
C PRO A 6 -7.54 -3.18 -10.46
N THR A 7 -6.85 -4.21 -10.93
CA THR A 7 -7.41 -5.54 -11.22
C THR A 7 -6.60 -6.67 -10.58
N LYS A 8 -7.27 -7.79 -10.26
CA LYS A 8 -6.60 -9.00 -9.75
C LYS A 8 -5.52 -9.52 -10.70
N GLU A 9 -5.78 -9.47 -12.02
CA GLU A 9 -4.82 -9.89 -13.05
C GLU A 9 -3.51 -9.10 -12.99
N LEU A 10 -3.59 -7.76 -13.03
CA LEU A 10 -2.41 -6.91 -12.96
C LEU A 10 -1.68 -7.05 -11.62
N LEU A 11 -2.43 -7.20 -10.53
CA LEU A 11 -1.82 -7.42 -9.22
C LEU A 11 -1.06 -8.74 -9.17
N ARG A 12 -1.63 -9.84 -9.67
CA ARG A 12 -0.97 -11.16 -9.72
C ARG A 12 0.31 -11.12 -10.52
N GLN A 13 0.30 -10.48 -11.69
CA GLN A 13 1.49 -10.30 -12.52
C GLN A 13 2.58 -9.49 -11.77
N THR A 14 2.16 -8.42 -11.09
CA THR A 14 3.05 -7.57 -10.29
C THR A 14 3.66 -8.34 -9.12
N VAL A 15 2.84 -9.04 -8.33
CA VAL A 15 3.28 -9.86 -7.19
C VAL A 15 4.23 -10.97 -7.63
N THR A 16 3.89 -11.69 -8.70
CA THR A 16 4.73 -12.76 -9.26
C THR A 16 6.08 -12.24 -9.71
N THR A 17 6.09 -11.10 -10.41
CA THR A 17 7.34 -10.45 -10.86
C THR A 17 8.21 -10.05 -9.67
N ILE A 18 7.62 -9.36 -8.69
CA ILE A 18 8.30 -8.93 -7.46
C ILE A 18 9.00 -10.11 -6.77
N ARG A 19 8.27 -11.22 -6.58
CA ARG A 19 8.77 -12.39 -5.85
C ARG A 19 9.88 -13.08 -6.61
N ARG A 20 9.74 -13.22 -7.92
CA ARG A 20 10.81 -13.70 -8.81
C ARG A 20 12.06 -12.83 -8.70
N GLU A 21 11.92 -11.50 -8.70
CA GLU A 21 13.07 -10.59 -8.59
C GLU A 21 13.75 -10.69 -7.21
N LEU A 22 13.00 -10.98 -6.14
CA LEU A 22 13.58 -11.25 -4.82
C LEU A 22 14.41 -12.54 -4.83
N GLU A 23 13.90 -13.61 -5.44
CA GLU A 23 14.64 -14.88 -5.61
C GLU A 23 15.93 -14.66 -6.42
N LEU A 24 15.85 -13.95 -7.56
CA LEU A 24 17.01 -13.62 -8.39
C LEU A 24 18.05 -12.77 -7.63
N ALA A 25 17.60 -11.94 -6.70
CA ALA A 25 18.45 -11.16 -5.80
C ALA A 25 19.03 -12.00 -4.64
N GLY A 26 18.76 -13.31 -4.57
CA GLY A 26 19.23 -14.21 -3.53
C GLY A 26 18.51 -14.05 -2.19
N ARG A 27 17.26 -13.58 -2.21
CA ARG A 27 16.41 -13.40 -1.02
C ARG A 27 15.24 -14.38 -1.07
N ASP A 28 14.68 -14.67 0.10
CA ASP A 28 13.37 -15.32 0.19
C ASP A 28 12.31 -14.44 -0.51
N PRO A 29 11.51 -14.96 -1.46
CA PRO A 29 10.44 -14.22 -2.13
C PRO A 29 9.41 -13.61 -1.17
N TYR A 30 9.26 -14.14 0.05
CA TYR A 30 8.36 -13.61 1.08
C TYR A 30 9.05 -12.68 2.08
N SER A 31 10.34 -12.38 1.89
CA SER A 31 11.10 -11.44 2.75
C SER A 31 10.67 -9.97 2.59
N ALA A 32 9.71 -9.68 1.70
CA ALA A 32 9.09 -8.37 1.57
C ALA A 32 7.58 -8.51 1.38
N LYS A 33 6.81 -7.96 2.34
CA LYS A 33 5.34 -7.91 2.25
C LYS A 33 4.87 -6.97 1.16
N ILE A 34 3.84 -7.36 0.41
CA ILE A 34 3.25 -6.59 -0.69
C ILE A 34 1.84 -6.17 -0.28
N PHE A 35 1.58 -4.87 -0.29
CA PHE A 35 0.26 -4.30 0.02
C PHE A 35 -0.30 -3.61 -1.22
N ASN A 36 -1.56 -3.87 -1.57
CA ASN A 36 -2.25 -3.16 -2.64
C ASN A 36 -3.11 -2.02 -2.08
N LEU A 37 -3.17 -0.89 -2.78
CA LEU A 37 -4.09 0.21 -2.48
C LEU A 37 -5.51 -0.30 -2.65
N THR A 38 -6.36 -0.14 -1.64
CA THR A 38 -7.79 -0.47 -1.75
C THR A 38 -8.60 0.56 -1.00
N THR A 39 -9.74 0.98 -1.57
CA THR A 39 -10.74 1.78 -0.86
C THR A 39 -11.97 0.93 -0.60
N VAL A 40 -12.46 0.97 0.64
CA VAL A 40 -13.63 0.21 1.07
C VAL A 40 -14.73 1.18 1.50
N VAL A 41 -15.94 0.96 0.99
CA VAL A 41 -17.16 1.58 1.52
C VAL A 41 -18.05 0.47 2.03
N THR A 42 -18.31 0.45 3.33
CA THR A 42 -19.06 -0.62 3.98
C THR A 42 -20.10 -0.08 4.96
N GLY A 43 -20.96 -0.97 5.43
CA GLY A 43 -22.06 -0.67 6.33
C GLY A 43 -22.72 -1.94 6.86
N GLU A 44 -23.76 -1.77 7.66
CA GLU A 44 -24.52 -2.86 8.29
C GLU A 44 -24.98 -3.94 7.29
N ASN A 45 -25.30 -3.54 6.07
CA ASN A 45 -25.71 -4.42 4.99
C ASN A 45 -25.32 -3.83 3.62
N SER A 46 -25.52 -4.61 2.56
CA SER A 46 -25.16 -4.25 1.19
C SER A 46 -25.88 -2.97 0.72
N GLU A 47 -27.16 -2.82 1.04
CA GLU A 47 -27.96 -1.63 0.66
C GLU A 47 -27.41 -0.36 1.32
N ALA A 48 -27.12 -0.41 2.63
CA ALA A 48 -26.54 0.71 3.37
C ALA A 48 -25.16 1.10 2.83
N ALA A 49 -24.31 0.12 2.47
CA ALA A 49 -23.00 0.38 1.89
C ALA A 49 -23.10 1.07 0.52
N HIS A 50 -24.02 0.62 -0.35
CA HIS A 50 -24.24 1.22 -1.66
C HIS A 50 -24.88 2.61 -1.57
N ALA A 51 -25.83 2.81 -0.65
CA ALA A 51 -26.42 4.12 -0.38
C ALA A 51 -25.35 5.12 0.10
N LYS A 52 -24.51 4.70 1.06
CA LYS A 52 -23.36 5.49 1.54
C LYS A 52 -22.39 5.82 0.40
N HIS A 53 -22.07 4.85 -0.46
CA HIS A 53 -21.21 5.09 -1.61
C HIS A 53 -21.79 6.13 -2.58
N ALA A 54 -23.08 6.06 -2.89
CA ALA A 54 -23.76 7.04 -3.74
C ALA A 54 -23.79 8.44 -3.09
N GLU A 55 -24.02 8.51 -1.77
CA GLU A 55 -23.92 9.77 -1.02
C GLU A 55 -22.50 10.36 -1.09
N LEU A 56 -21.47 9.54 -0.87
CA LEU A 56 -20.07 9.98 -0.96
C LEU A 56 -19.73 10.53 -2.36
N LEU A 57 -20.18 9.86 -3.42
CA LEU A 57 -20.01 10.33 -4.79
C LEU A 57 -20.71 11.67 -5.05
N SER A 58 -21.83 11.96 -4.36
CA SER A 58 -22.52 13.26 -4.49
C SER A 58 -21.68 14.44 -4.00
N TYR A 59 -20.67 14.19 -3.16
CA TYR A 59 -19.68 15.18 -2.72
C TYR A 59 -18.41 15.20 -3.58
N GLY A 60 -18.30 14.31 -4.56
CA GLY A 60 -17.18 14.20 -5.48
C GLY A 60 -16.96 15.48 -6.29
N SER A 61 -15.69 15.77 -6.59
CA SER A 61 -15.31 16.86 -7.49
C SER A 61 -14.63 16.28 -8.72
N ALA A 62 -15.34 16.26 -9.84
CA ALA A 62 -14.79 15.81 -11.11
C ALA A 62 -13.52 16.60 -11.50
N GLU A 63 -13.51 17.92 -11.27
CA GLU A 63 -12.32 18.75 -11.51
C GLU A 63 -11.16 18.34 -10.61
N GLY A 64 -11.39 18.17 -9.30
CA GLY A 64 -10.37 17.72 -8.36
C GLY A 64 -9.82 16.34 -8.71
N ALA A 65 -10.69 15.41 -9.09
CA ALA A 65 -10.31 14.08 -9.56
C ALA A 65 -9.42 14.17 -10.80
N LEU A 66 -9.81 14.94 -11.82
CA LEU A 66 -9.03 15.09 -13.05
C LEU A 66 -7.68 15.78 -12.84
N VAL A 67 -7.57 16.74 -11.91
CA VAL A 67 -6.28 17.33 -11.52
C VAL A 67 -5.34 16.25 -10.99
N PHE A 68 -5.85 15.39 -10.11
CA PHE A 68 -5.05 14.33 -9.51
C PHE A 68 -4.67 13.25 -10.52
N MET A 69 -5.63 12.79 -11.32
CA MET A 69 -5.39 11.80 -12.38
C MET A 69 -4.43 12.32 -13.45
N SER A 70 -4.48 13.61 -13.76
CA SER A 70 -3.52 14.25 -14.68
C SER A 70 -2.08 14.11 -14.19
N GLY A 71 -1.85 14.35 -12.89
CA GLY A 71 -0.54 14.21 -12.27
C GLY A 71 -0.01 12.78 -12.28
N TRP A 72 -0.89 11.80 -12.06
CA TRP A 72 -0.51 10.38 -12.07
C TRP A 72 -0.30 9.81 -13.47
N MET A 73 -1.10 10.25 -14.44
CA MET A 73 -1.01 9.79 -15.82
C MET A 73 0.06 10.56 -16.64
N GLY A 74 0.56 11.68 -16.10
CA GLY A 74 1.54 12.53 -16.77
C GLY A 74 0.97 13.31 -17.95
N VAL A 75 -0.34 13.58 -17.96
CA VAL A 75 -1.03 14.29 -19.05
C VAL A 75 -2.05 15.24 -18.47
N ASP A 76 -2.12 16.42 -19.07
CA ASP A 76 -3.09 17.45 -18.75
C ASP A 76 -4.48 17.10 -19.32
N LEU A 77 -5.36 16.55 -18.48
CA LEU A 77 -6.71 16.16 -18.87
C LEU A 77 -7.65 17.35 -19.12
N ALA A 78 -7.27 18.57 -18.71
CA ALA A 78 -8.07 19.78 -18.96
C ALA A 78 -8.11 20.16 -20.45
N ARG A 79 -7.28 19.54 -21.28
CA ARG A 79 -7.26 19.73 -22.75
C ARG A 79 -8.37 19.00 -23.48
N TYR A 80 -9.07 18.09 -22.80
CA TYR A 80 -10.11 17.25 -23.39
C TYR A 80 -11.46 17.58 -22.76
N GLY A 81 -12.52 17.56 -23.55
CA GLY A 81 -13.89 17.62 -23.07
C GLY A 81 -14.29 16.37 -22.28
N LEU A 82 -15.15 16.53 -21.26
CA LEU A 82 -15.61 15.42 -20.42
C LEU A 82 -16.30 14.29 -21.20
N ASP A 83 -16.88 14.61 -22.35
CA ASP A 83 -17.57 13.66 -23.24
C ASP A 83 -16.69 13.10 -24.36
N GLU A 84 -15.43 13.52 -24.44
CA GLU A 84 -14.51 13.00 -25.42
C GLU A 84 -14.08 11.57 -25.07
N PRO A 85 -14.07 10.65 -26.05
CA PRO A 85 -13.51 9.32 -25.87
C PRO A 85 -12.03 9.36 -25.48
N ILE A 86 -11.63 8.51 -24.54
CA ILE A 86 -10.24 8.47 -24.07
C ILE A 86 -9.29 7.93 -25.16
N GLY A 87 -9.78 7.17 -26.13
CA GLY A 87 -8.99 6.71 -27.28
C GLY A 87 -8.34 7.83 -28.10
N ASN A 88 -8.82 9.08 -27.95
CA ASN A 88 -8.29 10.26 -28.61
C ASN A 88 -7.17 10.97 -27.81
N VAL A 89 -6.75 10.41 -26.68
CA VAL A 89 -5.69 11.00 -25.84
C VAL A 89 -4.32 10.53 -26.32
N ASP A 90 -3.47 11.47 -26.71
CA ASP A 90 -2.12 11.24 -27.24
C ASP A 90 -1.09 10.85 -26.14
N SER A 91 -1.34 9.77 -25.41
CA SER A 91 -0.39 9.22 -24.42
C SER A 91 -0.53 7.73 -24.19
N ASN A 92 0.52 6.97 -24.48
CA ASN A 92 0.59 5.52 -24.22
C ASN A 92 0.46 5.16 -22.73
N ALA A 93 0.91 6.04 -21.84
CA ALA A 93 0.77 5.86 -20.40
C ALA A 93 -0.70 5.98 -19.97
N ILE A 94 -1.44 6.94 -20.55
CA ILE A 94 -2.89 7.05 -20.34
C ILE A 94 -3.61 5.82 -20.83
N LEU A 95 -3.35 5.41 -22.08
CA LEU A 95 -4.05 4.27 -22.66
C LEU A 95 -3.86 3.01 -21.82
N SER A 96 -2.69 2.84 -21.20
CA SER A 96 -2.40 1.71 -20.30
C SER A 96 -3.17 1.81 -18.97
N ALA A 97 -3.17 2.97 -18.33
CA ALA A 97 -3.91 3.18 -17.07
C ALA A 97 -5.43 3.07 -17.29
N VAL A 98 -5.92 3.61 -18.40
CA VAL A 98 -7.34 3.59 -18.77
C VAL A 98 -7.77 2.19 -19.17
N ALA A 99 -6.97 1.47 -19.95
CA ALA A 99 -7.26 0.07 -20.25
C ALA A 99 -7.34 -0.78 -18.97
N ALA A 100 -6.50 -0.48 -17.98
CA ALA A 100 -6.55 -1.14 -16.67
C ALA A 100 -7.85 -0.82 -15.89
N PHE A 101 -8.34 0.41 -15.97
CA PHE A 101 -9.62 0.80 -15.34
C PHE A 101 -10.83 0.26 -16.09
N GLN A 102 -10.82 0.28 -17.42
CA GLN A 102 -11.83 -0.33 -18.28
C GLN A 102 -11.96 -1.83 -18.00
N ALA A 103 -10.84 -2.52 -17.86
CA ALA A 103 -10.83 -3.94 -17.49
C ALA A 103 -11.41 -4.19 -16.09
N ALA A 104 -11.39 -3.19 -15.20
CA ALA A 104 -11.93 -3.30 -13.85
C ALA A 104 -13.46 -3.11 -13.78
N THR A 105 -14.07 -2.33 -14.69
CA THR A 105 -15.52 -2.10 -14.70
C THR A 105 -16.33 -3.13 -15.49
N ALA A 106 -15.70 -3.83 -16.45
CA ALA A 106 -16.27 -4.97 -17.17
C ALA A 106 -17.61 -4.71 -17.91
N ASP A 107 -17.91 -3.47 -18.28
CA ASP A 107 -19.17 -3.06 -18.94
C ASP A 107 -19.05 -2.95 -20.48
N GLY A 108 -17.83 -3.06 -21.03
CA GLY A 108 -17.57 -3.12 -22.46
C GLY A 108 -17.86 -1.82 -23.23
N ARG A 109 -18.17 -0.73 -22.53
CA ARG A 109 -18.44 0.58 -23.15
C ARG A 109 -17.15 1.34 -23.42
N GLU A 110 -17.20 2.24 -24.40
CA GLU A 110 -16.13 3.22 -24.60
C GLU A 110 -16.11 4.20 -23.42
N TRP A 111 -14.94 4.36 -22.81
CA TRP A 111 -14.78 5.33 -21.74
C TRP A 111 -14.49 6.73 -22.31
N LYS A 112 -15.03 7.70 -21.60
CA LYS A 112 -14.86 9.14 -21.78
C LYS A 112 -14.05 9.72 -20.63
N VAL A 113 -13.56 10.94 -20.78
CA VAL A 113 -12.81 11.65 -19.72
C VAL A 113 -13.60 11.74 -18.41
N ARG A 114 -14.93 11.89 -18.46
CA ARG A 114 -15.79 11.84 -17.26
C ARG A 114 -15.65 10.56 -16.45
N ASP A 115 -15.38 9.42 -17.10
CA ASP A 115 -15.27 8.13 -16.40
C ASP A 115 -13.96 8.04 -15.61
N ILE A 116 -12.90 8.71 -16.09
CA ILE A 116 -11.66 8.90 -15.32
C ILE A 116 -11.94 9.71 -14.06
N ALA A 117 -12.76 10.76 -14.20
CA ALA A 117 -13.14 11.61 -13.06
C ALA A 117 -13.95 10.81 -12.03
N GLU A 118 -15.03 10.15 -12.44
CA GLU A 118 -15.88 9.31 -11.58
C GLU A 118 -15.08 8.18 -10.91
N TRP A 119 -14.11 7.58 -11.62
CA TRP A 119 -13.19 6.62 -11.02
C TRP A 119 -12.31 7.27 -9.93
N GLY A 120 -11.72 8.42 -10.26
CA GLY A 120 -10.78 9.15 -9.41
C GLY A 120 -11.42 9.87 -8.21
N GLU A 121 -12.72 10.11 -8.22
CA GLU A 121 -13.45 10.77 -7.13
C GLU A 121 -13.33 10.03 -5.79
N ILE A 122 -13.31 8.69 -5.82
CA ILE A 122 -13.14 7.85 -4.64
C ILE A 122 -12.18 6.69 -4.94
N GLY A 123 -10.98 6.73 -4.34
CA GLY A 123 -10.05 5.61 -4.27
C GLY A 123 -8.86 5.64 -5.22
N GLY A 124 -8.79 6.61 -6.13
CA GLY A 124 -7.61 6.83 -6.96
C GLY A 124 -7.30 5.66 -7.90
N MET A 125 -6.04 5.20 -7.99
CA MET A 125 -5.64 4.11 -8.91
C MET A 125 -6.05 2.71 -8.43
N GLY A 126 -6.40 2.55 -7.15
CA GLY A 126 -6.68 1.24 -6.56
C GLY A 126 -8.12 0.77 -6.78
N PRO A 127 -8.42 -0.53 -6.59
CA PRO A 127 -9.78 -1.02 -6.55
C PRO A 127 -10.60 -0.34 -5.46
N ARG A 128 -11.88 -0.13 -5.77
CA ARG A 128 -12.93 0.27 -4.83
C ARG A 128 -13.86 -0.91 -4.58
N VAL A 129 -14.07 -1.24 -3.32
CA VAL A 129 -14.96 -2.32 -2.88
C VAL A 129 -16.12 -1.73 -2.09
N VAL A 130 -17.34 -2.04 -2.49
CA VAL A 130 -18.57 -1.56 -1.84
C VAL A 130 -19.44 -2.75 -1.47
N GLY A 131 -19.83 -2.85 -0.19
CA GLY A 131 -20.67 -3.94 0.28
C GLY A 131 -20.72 -4.06 1.80
N SER A 132 -21.51 -4.99 2.30
CA SER A 132 -21.54 -5.39 3.72
C SER A 132 -20.19 -5.92 4.19
N GLY A 133 -20.02 -6.01 5.52
CA GLY A 133 -18.81 -6.58 6.12
C GLY A 133 -18.41 -7.95 5.57
N THR A 134 -19.41 -8.82 5.33
CA THR A 134 -19.19 -10.16 4.76
C THR A 134 -18.75 -10.09 3.30
N GLU A 135 -19.45 -9.34 2.45
CA GLU A 135 -19.11 -9.20 1.02
C GLU A 135 -17.71 -8.60 0.84
N VAL A 136 -17.37 -7.57 1.62
CA VAL A 136 -16.02 -6.99 1.62
C VAL A 136 -14.98 -8.03 2.03
N ALA A 137 -15.22 -8.78 3.11
CA ALA A 137 -14.29 -9.79 3.58
C ALA A 137 -14.12 -10.95 2.57
N ASP A 138 -15.18 -11.33 1.85
CA ASP A 138 -15.12 -12.30 0.74
C ASP A 138 -14.19 -11.77 -0.36
N ILE A 139 -14.46 -10.57 -0.86
CA ILE A 139 -13.67 -9.94 -1.93
C ILE A 139 -12.20 -9.80 -1.52
N LEU A 140 -11.90 -9.27 -0.33
CA LEU A 140 -10.51 -9.10 0.11
C LEU A 140 -9.74 -10.42 0.18
N GLN A 141 -10.39 -11.51 0.62
CA GLN A 141 -9.75 -12.82 0.65
C GLN A 141 -9.58 -13.41 -0.75
N GLU A 142 -10.54 -13.25 -1.65
CA GLU A 142 -10.37 -13.64 -3.05
C GLU A 142 -9.18 -12.91 -3.70
N TRP A 143 -8.99 -11.62 -3.39
CA TRP A 143 -7.81 -10.87 -3.85
C TRP A 143 -6.51 -11.48 -3.30
N VAL A 144 -6.48 -11.87 -2.02
CA VAL A 144 -5.30 -12.56 -1.43
C VAL A 144 -5.07 -13.91 -2.11
N GLU A 145 -6.10 -14.75 -2.24
CA GLU A 145 -6.01 -16.09 -2.82
C GLU A 145 -5.57 -16.06 -4.29
N GLU A 146 -6.15 -15.17 -5.09
CA GLU A 146 -5.88 -15.15 -6.53
C GLU A 146 -4.58 -14.41 -6.89
N THR A 147 -4.08 -13.53 -6.05
CA THR A 147 -2.94 -12.64 -6.40
C THR A 147 -1.73 -12.81 -5.52
N ASP A 148 -1.87 -13.49 -4.38
CA ASP A 148 -0.81 -13.70 -3.39
C ASP A 148 -0.30 -12.38 -2.77
N VAL A 149 -1.17 -11.38 -2.69
CA VAL A 149 -0.90 -10.13 -1.96
C VAL A 149 -0.95 -10.37 -0.45
N ASP A 150 -0.05 -9.74 0.31
CA ASP A 150 0.03 -9.95 1.76
C ASP A 150 -0.98 -9.10 2.56
N GLY A 151 -1.62 -8.13 1.91
CA GLY A 151 -2.64 -7.31 2.53
C GLY A 151 -2.95 -6.04 1.75
N PHE A 152 -3.59 -5.10 2.43
CA PHE A 152 -4.13 -3.90 1.81
C PHE A 152 -3.67 -2.65 2.53
N ASN A 153 -3.34 -1.62 1.75
CA ASN A 153 -3.21 -0.26 2.24
C ASN A 153 -4.56 0.43 2.06
N LEU A 154 -5.32 0.56 3.15
CA LEU A 154 -6.68 1.09 3.10
C LEU A 154 -6.66 2.60 2.95
N ALA A 155 -7.08 3.08 1.78
CA ALA A 155 -7.40 4.48 1.57
C ALA A 155 -8.82 4.80 2.02
N TYR A 156 -9.05 6.06 2.38
CA TYR A 156 -10.32 6.53 2.92
C TYR A 156 -11.08 7.38 1.89
N ALA A 157 -12.41 7.28 1.93
CA ALA A 157 -13.29 8.27 1.30
C ALA A 157 -13.57 9.42 2.28
N ILE A 158 -13.76 9.08 3.56
CA ILE A 158 -13.91 10.02 4.67
C ILE A 158 -13.07 9.58 5.86
N THR A 159 -12.59 10.53 6.65
CA THR A 159 -11.82 10.24 7.87
C THR A 159 -12.44 10.95 9.08
N PRO A 160 -12.62 10.25 10.23
CA PRO A 160 -12.21 8.86 10.49
C PRO A 160 -13.18 7.77 9.99
N GLY A 161 -14.36 8.16 9.48
CA GLY A 161 -15.49 7.23 9.24
C GLY A 161 -15.18 5.97 8.42
N THR A 162 -14.37 6.04 7.35
CA THR A 162 -14.01 4.84 6.57
C THR A 162 -13.31 3.79 7.44
N PHE A 163 -12.46 4.20 8.37
CA PHE A 163 -11.75 3.28 9.26
C PHE A 163 -12.65 2.74 10.37
N GLU A 164 -13.54 3.57 10.90
CA GLU A 164 -14.54 3.15 11.90
C GLU A 164 -15.45 2.07 11.32
N ASP A 165 -16.01 2.29 10.12
CA ASP A 165 -16.85 1.32 9.42
C ASP A 165 -16.10 0.00 9.13
N PHE A 166 -14.85 0.07 8.70
CA PHE A 166 -14.06 -1.13 8.42
C PHE A 166 -13.82 -1.94 9.70
N ILE A 167 -13.51 -1.27 10.81
CA ILE A 167 -13.31 -1.90 12.12
C ILE A 167 -14.62 -2.51 12.65
N GLU A 168 -15.76 -1.83 12.44
CA GLU A 168 -17.06 -2.29 12.92
C GLU A 168 -17.58 -3.48 12.11
N TYR A 169 -17.57 -3.39 10.78
CA TYR A 169 -18.26 -4.35 9.92
C TYR A 169 -17.35 -5.43 9.33
N VAL A 170 -16.08 -5.13 9.01
CA VAL A 170 -15.21 -6.05 8.25
C VAL A 170 -14.24 -6.82 9.16
N VAL A 171 -13.58 -6.13 10.09
CA VAL A 171 -12.59 -6.75 11.00
C VAL A 171 -13.15 -7.94 11.79
N PRO A 172 -14.38 -7.92 12.35
CA PRO A 172 -14.92 -9.07 13.07
C PRO A 172 -15.09 -10.30 12.17
N VAL A 173 -15.51 -10.09 10.91
CA VAL A 173 -15.66 -11.17 9.92
C VAL A 173 -14.31 -11.77 9.56
N LEU A 174 -13.32 -10.94 9.24
CA LEU A 174 -11.97 -11.41 8.92
C LEU A 174 -11.30 -12.11 10.12
N THR A 175 -11.52 -11.60 11.33
CA THR A 175 -10.98 -12.21 12.56
C THR A 175 -11.62 -13.58 12.82
N ALA A 176 -12.95 -13.71 12.65
CA ALA A 176 -13.65 -14.99 12.79
C ALA A 176 -13.18 -16.04 11.77
N ARG A 177 -12.72 -15.60 10.59
CA ARG A 177 -12.15 -16.45 9.53
C ARG A 177 -10.65 -16.73 9.72
N GLY A 178 -10.00 -16.15 10.72
CA GLY A 178 -8.56 -16.26 10.92
C GLY A 178 -7.70 -15.46 9.93
N ALA A 179 -8.32 -14.60 9.12
CA ALA A 179 -7.65 -13.75 8.13
C ALA A 179 -7.15 -12.41 8.72
N TYR A 180 -7.58 -12.06 9.94
CA TYR A 180 -7.10 -10.88 10.66
C TYR A 180 -6.71 -11.23 12.09
N GLN A 181 -5.66 -10.58 12.60
CA GLN A 181 -5.14 -10.84 13.94
C GLN A 181 -6.14 -10.43 15.04
N SER A 182 -6.31 -11.29 16.05
CA SER A 182 -7.13 -10.97 17.23
C SER A 182 -6.34 -10.23 18.33
N SER A 183 -5.01 -10.27 18.27
CA SER A 183 -4.10 -9.57 19.18
C SER A 183 -2.77 -9.29 18.49
N TYR A 184 -2.05 -8.28 18.96
CA TYR A 184 -0.75 -7.93 18.41
C TYR A 184 0.34 -8.85 18.93
N THR A 185 1.14 -9.42 18.03
CA THR A 185 2.43 -10.02 18.37
C THR A 185 3.32 -8.98 19.05
N PRO A 186 3.94 -9.26 20.21
CA PRO A 186 4.89 -8.32 20.84
C PRO A 186 6.10 -8.01 19.95
N GLY A 187 6.83 -6.93 20.27
CA GLY A 187 8.08 -6.58 19.59
C GLY A 187 7.93 -5.50 18.51
N THR A 188 8.98 -5.34 17.70
CA THR A 188 9.05 -4.26 16.69
C THR A 188 8.09 -4.49 15.52
N LEU A 189 7.81 -3.44 14.76
CA LEU A 189 7.01 -3.55 13.53
C LEU A 189 7.58 -4.59 12.54
N ARG A 190 8.92 -4.67 12.43
CA ARG A 190 9.56 -5.67 11.57
C ARG A 190 9.22 -7.09 12.01
N HIS A 191 9.32 -7.35 13.31
CA HIS A 191 9.00 -8.66 13.86
C HIS A 191 7.51 -9.00 13.65
N LYS A 192 6.60 -8.04 13.88
CA LYS A 192 5.16 -8.20 13.63
C LYS A 192 4.84 -8.53 12.17
N LEU A 193 5.53 -7.92 11.21
CA LEU A 193 5.26 -8.10 9.78
C LEU A 193 5.95 -9.31 9.15
N LEU A 194 7.15 -9.65 9.60
CA LEU A 194 8.01 -10.64 8.95
C LEU A 194 8.33 -11.86 9.81
N GLY A 195 8.11 -11.83 11.13
CA GLY A 195 8.40 -12.95 12.03
C GLY A 195 9.88 -13.27 12.27
N HIS A 196 10.82 -12.66 11.52
CA HIS A 196 12.26 -12.98 11.57
C HIS A 196 13.09 -12.06 12.50
N GLY A 197 12.48 -11.65 13.61
CA GLY A 197 13.11 -10.79 14.62
C GLY A 197 13.16 -9.30 14.27
N ASP A 198 13.91 -8.54 15.08
CA ASP A 198 13.87 -7.07 15.06
C ASP A 198 14.86 -6.44 14.07
N ARG A 199 15.74 -7.22 13.44
CA ARG A 199 16.78 -6.73 12.51
C ARG A 199 16.57 -7.28 11.11
N LEU A 200 17.17 -6.62 10.12
CA LEU A 200 17.19 -7.10 8.73
C LEU A 200 17.89 -8.48 8.69
N PRO A 201 17.36 -9.49 7.99
CA PRO A 201 18.01 -10.81 7.93
C PRO A 201 19.30 -10.76 7.08
N GLU A 202 20.13 -11.81 7.12
CA GLU A 202 21.47 -11.81 6.49
C GLU A 202 21.43 -11.61 4.98
N GLU A 203 20.41 -12.15 4.31
CA GLU A 203 20.18 -12.01 2.87
C GLU A 203 19.80 -10.59 2.45
N HIS A 204 19.36 -9.75 3.39
CA HIS A 204 19.01 -8.37 3.08
C HIS A 204 20.26 -7.51 2.89
N ARG A 205 20.33 -6.73 1.80
CA ARG A 205 21.50 -5.88 1.46
C ARG A 205 22.01 -5.03 2.64
N GLY A 206 21.09 -4.48 3.43
CA GLY A 206 21.42 -3.69 4.62
C GLY A 206 22.23 -4.44 5.70
N ALA A 207 22.11 -5.77 5.80
CA ALA A 207 22.88 -6.57 6.75
C ALA A 207 24.39 -6.55 6.45
N LYS A 208 24.78 -6.38 5.18
CA LYS A 208 26.20 -6.30 4.77
C LYS A 208 26.95 -5.11 5.38
N TYR A 209 26.24 -4.08 5.83
CA TYR A 209 26.78 -2.86 6.41
C TYR A 209 26.79 -2.86 7.95
N ARG A 210 26.38 -3.96 8.60
CA ARG A 210 26.50 -4.10 10.05
C ARG A 210 27.98 -3.97 10.48
N ILE A 211 28.22 -3.62 11.74
CA ILE A 211 29.57 -3.57 12.30
C ILE A 211 30.25 -4.93 12.10
N GLY A 212 31.44 -4.93 11.50
CA GLY A 212 32.18 -6.15 11.12
C GLY A 212 31.66 -6.87 9.87
N GLY A 213 30.62 -6.35 9.22
CA GLY A 213 30.09 -6.88 7.97
C GLY A 213 30.98 -6.59 6.76
N PRO A 214 30.79 -7.31 5.63
CA PRO A 214 31.69 -7.23 4.46
C PRO A 214 31.70 -5.87 3.76
N LEU A 215 30.66 -5.05 3.96
CA LEU A 215 30.57 -3.68 3.43
C LEU A 215 30.57 -2.63 4.55
N SER A 216 30.95 -3.02 5.77
CA SER A 216 31.04 -2.09 6.88
C SER A 216 32.15 -1.07 6.62
N THR A 217 31.80 0.22 6.68
CA THR A 217 32.77 1.31 6.60
C THR A 217 33.16 1.82 7.99
N ILE A 218 32.75 1.13 9.06
CA ILE A 218 33.15 1.49 10.41
C ILE A 218 34.66 1.25 10.51
N ILE A 219 35.39 2.34 10.68
CA ILE A 219 36.79 2.26 11.07
C ILE A 219 36.75 1.97 12.57
N ASP A 220 37.30 0.83 12.99
CA ASP A 220 37.58 0.59 14.40
C ASP A 220 38.44 1.75 14.89
N ARG A 221 37.81 2.75 15.52
CA ARG A 221 38.58 3.78 16.21
C ARG A 221 39.35 3.05 17.30
N PRO A 222 40.69 3.13 17.34
CA PRO A 222 41.43 2.59 18.46
C PRO A 222 40.82 3.20 19.72
N SER A 223 40.56 2.34 20.70
CA SER A 223 40.00 2.70 21.99
C SER A 223 40.64 4.00 22.49
N THR A 224 39.82 5.00 22.80
CA THR A 224 40.29 6.21 23.50
C THR A 224 40.50 5.93 24.99
N VAL A 225 40.35 4.67 25.44
CA VAL A 225 40.77 4.27 26.78
C VAL A 225 42.31 4.26 26.78
N PRO A 226 42.96 5.10 27.61
CA PRO A 226 44.40 5.14 27.69
C PRO A 226 44.94 3.73 28.01
N SER A 227 45.93 3.28 27.26
CA SER A 227 46.57 1.96 27.43
C SER A 227 47.41 1.82 28.71
N SER A 228 47.27 2.74 29.67
CA SER A 228 48.06 2.73 30.90
C SER A 228 47.18 3.06 32.10
N SER A 229 47.17 2.15 33.08
CA SER A 229 46.62 2.33 34.44
C SER A 229 47.35 3.37 35.29
N GLY A 230 48.17 4.24 34.69
CA GLY A 230 49.10 5.14 35.39
C GLY A 230 48.75 6.63 35.39
N SER A 231 47.70 7.08 34.70
CA SER A 231 47.39 8.51 34.66
C SER A 231 46.35 8.90 35.72
N THR A 232 46.77 8.99 36.97
CA THR A 232 46.04 9.76 37.99
C THR A 232 46.41 11.23 37.85
N ALA A 233 45.67 11.98 37.03
CA ALA A 233 45.68 13.43 37.15
C ALA A 233 44.88 13.80 38.43
N PRO A 234 45.44 14.56 39.37
CA PRO A 234 44.70 14.96 40.56
C PRO A 234 43.56 15.92 40.16
N ALA A 235 42.38 15.70 40.74
CA ALA A 235 41.25 16.60 40.57
C ALA A 235 41.62 18.01 41.10
N PRO A 236 41.25 19.10 40.40
CA PRO A 236 41.55 20.44 40.87
C PRO A 236 40.79 20.72 42.17
N ALA A 237 41.50 21.26 43.16
CA ALA A 237 40.93 21.62 44.44
C ALA A 237 39.82 22.66 44.26
N SER A 238 38.66 22.40 44.86
CA SER A 238 37.55 23.36 44.93
C SER A 238 37.94 24.53 45.84
N GLY A 239 38.44 25.60 45.24
CA GLY A 239 38.56 26.91 45.89
C GLY A 239 37.23 27.67 45.82
N ARG A 240 36.83 28.23 46.96
CA ARG A 240 35.64 29.09 47.14
C ARG A 240 35.73 30.40 46.38
#